data_AF-A0A1Q9XS64-F1
#
_entry.id   AF-A0A1Q9XS64-F1
#
_cell.length_a   1.000
_cell.length_b   1.000
_cell.length_c   1.000
_cell.angle_alpha   90.00
_cell.angle_beta   90.00
_cell.angle_gamma   90.00
#
_symmetry.space_group_name_H-M   'P 1'
#
loop_
_entity.id
_entity.type
_entity.pdbx_description
1 polymer ?
#
loop_
_entity_poly.entity_id
_entity_poly.type
_entity_poly.pdbx_seq_one_letter_code
_entity_poly.pdbx_strand_id
1 'polypeptide(L)'
;MTRSHSTSVDPRLELTTLVINDQLGELLQLPARATLEQESLPAYLPRRRWFSGGAEDIKQVKLLYAVPFGGADQPYVLSEVAVVRQSGSIEHYQVPLGYVGEQDAASGLPQQLALARLRRGGQEGLLTDGYTLPGFVRHVMEQLSGREVLGWQGSEIQFLPTTRLRELGDLSRAGVKLISAEQSNSSAIIDEQAVLKLVRRVLPGIHPEAEIGGYLTAAGFEHIAPLLGEVRRVDEQGVPHTLMILQGYLNNQGDAWQWTLNNLERAVREELAGGHGEQENRQGALAELETFAGLLGKRLGEMHVALGQASDNPDFGYHETGDADVAEWSQNITAQVREALEVIAKGRGHLPGEAANQADWLAARHAQILERVDDLARRSAGGIRMRVHGDLHLGQVLVVQGDAYLIDFEGEPTRTLEERRAFYSPLKDVAGMLRSFDYAAAMAMRSAQGADLTAEAEQARQHIAGLYRGQARSAFNEAYRLAAAELPHAWHDREGEVAALALFCIEKAAYEILYEARYRPDWLEVPVQGLIELSNYLLGSGKR
;
A
#
# COMPACT_ATOMS: atom_id res chain seq x y z
N MET A 1 10.84 9.84 -1.36
CA MET A 1 10.56 11.09 -2.11
C MET A 1 9.84 10.73 -3.41
N THR A 2 8.51 10.77 -3.36
CA THR A 2 7.67 10.88 -4.55
C THR A 2 8.04 12.18 -5.24
N ARG A 3 8.61 12.11 -6.44
CA ARG A 3 8.86 13.32 -7.24
C ARG A 3 7.51 13.99 -7.47
N SER A 4 7.32 15.15 -6.82
CA SER A 4 6.39 16.19 -7.23
C SER A 4 6.84 16.70 -8.59
N HIS A 5 6.51 15.94 -9.63
CA HIS A 5 6.51 16.41 -11.00
C HIS A 5 5.05 16.35 -11.41
N SER A 6 4.38 17.50 -11.28
CA SER A 6 3.21 17.82 -12.08
C SER A 6 3.66 17.79 -13.54
N THR A 7 3.63 16.60 -14.15
CA THR A 7 3.73 16.48 -15.59
C THR A 7 2.41 16.99 -16.14
N SER A 8 2.37 18.27 -16.50
CA SER A 8 1.30 18.84 -17.32
C SER A 8 1.13 17.94 -18.55
N VAL A 9 -0.08 17.39 -18.72
CA VAL A 9 -0.46 16.65 -19.92
C VAL A 9 -0.30 17.59 -21.13
N ASP A 10 0.34 17.10 -22.19
CA ASP A 10 0.50 17.83 -23.45
C ASP A 10 -0.89 18.23 -24.00
N PRO A 11 -1.19 19.53 -24.16
CA PRO A 11 -2.49 20.01 -24.63
C PRO A 11 -2.78 19.70 -26.11
N ARG A 12 -1.89 18.99 -26.83
CA ARG A 12 -2.05 18.62 -28.24
C ARG A 12 -2.36 17.15 -28.48
N LEU A 13 -3.04 16.49 -27.56
CA LEU A 13 -3.48 15.13 -27.79
C LEU A 13 -4.60 15.10 -28.82
N GLU A 14 -4.30 14.59 -30.02
CA GLU A 14 -5.31 14.23 -31.01
C GLU A 14 -6.14 13.06 -30.44
N LEU A 15 -7.27 13.41 -29.82
CA LEU A 15 -8.24 12.43 -29.35
C LEU A 15 -9.02 11.87 -30.53
N THR A 16 -9.03 10.54 -30.67
CA THR A 16 -9.89 9.86 -31.64
C THR A 16 -11.36 10.15 -31.35
N THR A 17 -12.18 10.28 -32.39
CA THR A 17 -13.62 10.52 -32.27
C THR A 17 -14.40 9.20 -32.33
N LEU A 18 -15.17 8.94 -31.28
CA LEU A 18 -16.15 7.87 -31.20
C LEU A 18 -17.55 8.40 -31.53
N VAL A 19 -18.39 7.58 -32.15
CA VAL A 19 -19.78 7.93 -32.49
C VAL A 19 -20.73 6.88 -31.90
N ILE A 20 -21.71 7.34 -31.14
CA ILE A 20 -22.81 6.54 -30.61
C ILE A 20 -24.14 7.27 -30.85
N ASN A 21 -25.27 6.57 -30.80
CA ASN A 21 -26.57 7.21 -31.00
C ASN A 21 -27.02 7.94 -29.74
N ASP A 22 -27.06 7.23 -28.61
CA ASP A 22 -27.54 7.82 -27.36
C ASP A 22 -26.84 7.22 -26.13
N GLN A 23 -26.92 5.91 -25.91
CA GLN A 23 -26.49 5.33 -24.63
C GLN A 23 -25.02 4.96 -24.62
N LEU A 24 -24.31 5.24 -23.53
CA LEU A 24 -22.90 4.84 -23.38
C LEU A 24 -22.69 3.31 -23.43
N GLY A 25 -23.72 2.50 -23.17
CA GLY A 25 -23.66 1.05 -23.40
C GLY A 25 -23.38 0.67 -24.86
N GLU A 26 -23.66 1.55 -25.82
CA GLU A 26 -23.34 1.38 -27.24
C GLU A 26 -21.82 1.35 -27.52
N LEU A 27 -20.97 1.72 -26.55
CA LEU A 27 -19.51 1.57 -26.65
C LEU A 27 -19.06 0.10 -26.84
N LEU A 28 -19.93 -0.87 -26.51
CA LEU A 28 -19.70 -2.30 -26.78
C LEU A 28 -20.06 -2.72 -28.22
N GLN A 29 -20.60 -1.82 -29.03
CA GLN A 29 -21.03 -2.08 -30.40
C GLN A 29 -20.04 -1.52 -31.42
N LEU A 30 -20.01 -2.13 -32.61
CA LEU A 30 -19.22 -1.59 -33.72
C LEU A 30 -19.91 -0.35 -34.33
N PRO A 31 -19.14 0.65 -34.81
CA PRO A 31 -17.68 0.69 -34.86
C PRO A 31 -17.01 1.22 -33.58
N ALA A 32 -17.76 1.83 -32.65
CA ALA A 32 -17.21 2.49 -31.45
C ALA A 32 -16.28 1.58 -30.63
N ARG A 33 -16.67 0.31 -30.43
CA ARG A 33 -15.87 -0.69 -29.73
C ARG A 33 -14.49 -0.88 -30.35
N ALA A 34 -14.42 -1.00 -31.69
CA ALA A 34 -13.16 -1.27 -32.38
C ALA A 34 -12.20 -0.09 -32.19
N THR A 35 -12.68 1.13 -32.38
CA THR A 35 -11.89 2.35 -32.18
C THR A 35 -11.44 2.49 -30.71
N LEU A 36 -12.32 2.22 -29.75
CA LEU A 36 -11.99 2.29 -28.33
C LEU A 36 -10.91 1.27 -27.94
N GLU A 37 -11.05 0.02 -28.40
CA GLU A 37 -10.12 -1.09 -28.09
C GLU A 37 -8.78 -1.00 -28.84
N GLN A 38 -8.75 -0.46 -30.06
CA GLN A 38 -7.57 -0.45 -30.93
C GLN A 38 -6.79 0.87 -30.90
N GLU A 39 -7.46 1.99 -30.57
CA GLU A 39 -6.84 3.33 -30.63
C GLU A 39 -6.87 4.03 -29.28
N SER A 40 -8.06 4.29 -28.73
CA SER A 40 -8.21 5.17 -27.56
C SER A 40 -7.65 4.57 -26.26
N LEU A 41 -8.03 3.33 -25.91
CA LEU A 41 -7.55 2.69 -24.68
C LEU A 41 -6.04 2.38 -24.70
N PRO A 42 -5.47 1.82 -25.79
CA PRO A 42 -4.02 1.60 -25.87
C PRO A 42 -3.19 2.89 -25.73
N ALA A 43 -3.70 4.03 -26.21
CA ALA A 43 -3.03 5.32 -26.06
C ALA A 43 -3.24 5.95 -24.66
N TYR A 44 -4.36 5.64 -24.00
CA TYR A 44 -4.73 6.19 -22.71
C TYR A 44 -4.04 5.50 -21.53
N LEU A 45 -4.09 4.17 -21.48
CA LEU A 45 -3.67 3.36 -20.32
C LEU A 45 -2.21 3.61 -19.90
N PRO A 46 -1.20 3.60 -20.81
CA PRO A 46 0.21 3.78 -20.43
C PRO A 46 0.55 5.15 -19.83
N ARG A 47 -0.36 6.13 -19.94
CA ARG A 47 -0.18 7.48 -19.39
C ARG A 47 -0.72 7.62 -17.98
N ARG A 48 -1.40 6.60 -17.47
CA ARG A 48 -1.99 6.59 -16.13
C ARG A 48 -0.97 6.06 -15.13
N ARG A 49 -0.87 6.72 -13.96
CA ARG A 49 0.10 6.28 -12.94
C ARG A 49 -0.24 4.92 -12.33
N TRP A 50 -1.54 4.58 -12.29
CA TRP A 50 -2.04 3.32 -11.79
C TRP A 50 -1.87 2.15 -12.78
N PHE A 51 -1.52 2.43 -14.03
CA PHE A 51 -1.27 1.38 -15.01
C PHE A 51 0.17 0.87 -14.89
N SER A 52 0.34 -0.44 -14.76
CA SER A 52 1.67 -1.07 -14.75
C SER A 52 2.17 -1.32 -16.17
N GLY A 53 3.39 -0.89 -16.48
CA GLY A 53 4.03 -1.11 -17.78
C GLY A 53 3.82 0.01 -18.80
N GLY A 54 4.47 -0.13 -19.95
CA GLY A 54 4.46 0.83 -21.05
C GLY A 54 3.49 0.47 -22.17
N ALA A 55 3.45 1.30 -23.22
CA ALA A 55 2.63 1.05 -24.40
C ALA A 55 3.13 -0.17 -25.19
N GLU A 56 4.45 -0.38 -25.18
CA GLU A 56 5.16 -1.51 -25.78
C GLU A 56 4.77 -2.86 -25.17
N ASP A 57 4.29 -2.86 -23.92
CA ASP A 57 3.88 -4.09 -23.23
C ASP A 57 2.47 -4.55 -23.64
N ILE A 58 1.69 -3.70 -24.31
CA ILE A 58 0.30 -3.98 -24.69
C ILE A 58 0.28 -4.74 -26.03
N LYS A 59 -0.29 -5.95 -26.02
CA LYS A 59 -0.58 -6.73 -27.23
C LYS A 59 -2.01 -6.49 -27.73
N GLN A 60 -2.97 -6.42 -26.81
CA GLN A 60 -4.38 -6.19 -27.13
C GLN A 60 -5.10 -5.61 -25.92
N VAL A 61 -6.07 -4.73 -26.16
CA VAL A 61 -7.03 -4.27 -25.15
C VAL A 61 -8.44 -4.72 -25.56
N LYS A 62 -9.26 -5.15 -24.60
CA LYS A 62 -10.67 -5.51 -24.81
C LYS A 62 -11.55 -4.85 -23.76
N LEU A 63 -12.64 -4.23 -24.17
CA LEU A 63 -13.69 -3.79 -23.25
C LEU A 63 -14.57 -5.00 -22.91
N LEU A 64 -14.60 -5.39 -21.64
CA LEU A 64 -15.32 -6.59 -21.19
C LEU A 64 -16.80 -6.30 -21.01
N TYR A 65 -17.12 -5.21 -20.34
CA TYR A 65 -18.49 -4.75 -20.11
C TYR A 65 -18.57 -3.23 -19.99
N ALA A 66 -19.77 -2.70 -20.15
CA ALA A 66 -20.13 -1.30 -19.95
C ALA A 66 -21.57 -1.26 -19.41
N VAL A 67 -21.71 -1.38 -18.08
CA VAL A 67 -23.00 -1.43 -17.40
C VAL A 67 -23.50 0.01 -17.19
N PRO A 68 -24.69 0.39 -17.69
CA PRO A 68 -25.27 1.70 -17.44
C PRO A 68 -25.37 2.01 -15.94
N PHE A 69 -24.88 3.19 -15.55
CA PHE A 69 -24.68 3.56 -14.15
C PHE A 69 -24.99 5.05 -13.87
N GLY A 70 -25.77 5.73 -14.71
CA GLY A 70 -26.05 7.15 -14.52
C GLY A 70 -27.45 7.54 -15.00
N GLY A 71 -27.92 8.70 -14.55
CA GLY A 71 -29.14 9.32 -15.05
C GLY A 71 -28.99 9.84 -16.48
N ALA A 72 -30.10 10.13 -17.15
CA ALA A 72 -30.11 10.55 -18.56
C ALA A 72 -29.25 11.80 -18.85
N ASP A 73 -29.17 12.71 -17.87
CA ASP A 73 -28.45 13.98 -17.98
C ASP A 73 -26.92 13.84 -17.78
N GLN A 74 -26.47 12.79 -17.10
CA GLN A 74 -25.05 12.51 -16.86
C GLN A 74 -24.82 11.00 -16.99
N PRO A 75 -24.69 10.49 -18.22
CA PRO A 75 -24.56 9.06 -18.44
C PRO A 75 -23.16 8.61 -18.04
N TYR A 76 -23.13 7.53 -17.26
CA TYR A 76 -21.93 6.81 -16.90
C TYR A 76 -22.10 5.34 -17.23
N VAL A 77 -20.97 4.65 -17.41
CA VAL A 77 -20.93 3.19 -17.37
C VAL A 77 -19.85 2.73 -16.41
N LEU A 78 -20.17 1.68 -15.64
CA LEU A 78 -19.15 0.87 -15.00
C LEU A 78 -18.55 -0.05 -16.05
N SER A 79 -17.23 -0.04 -16.18
CA SER A 79 -16.53 -0.80 -17.21
C SER A 79 -15.20 -1.37 -16.72
N GLU A 80 -14.87 -2.52 -17.28
CA GLU A 80 -13.60 -3.23 -17.06
C GLU A 80 -12.96 -3.53 -18.41
N VAL A 81 -11.64 -3.35 -18.49
CA VAL A 81 -10.84 -3.63 -19.68
C VAL A 81 -9.85 -4.75 -19.39
N ALA A 82 -9.78 -5.74 -20.28
CA ALA A 82 -8.73 -6.75 -20.27
C ALA A 82 -7.57 -6.30 -21.15
N VAL A 83 -6.37 -6.31 -20.58
CA VAL A 83 -5.12 -5.97 -21.26
C VAL A 83 -4.29 -7.23 -21.40
N VAL A 84 -4.14 -7.71 -22.63
CA VAL A 84 -3.25 -8.82 -22.97
C VAL A 84 -1.86 -8.25 -23.14
N ARG A 85 -0.90 -8.73 -22.35
CA ARG A 85 0.50 -8.32 -22.40
C ARG A 85 1.26 -9.07 -23.51
N GLN A 86 2.39 -8.51 -23.96
CA GLN A 86 3.30 -9.19 -24.87
C GLN A 86 3.82 -10.52 -24.30
N SER A 87 4.01 -10.60 -22.99
CA SER A 87 4.36 -11.83 -22.25
C SER A 87 3.27 -12.92 -22.31
N GLY A 88 2.05 -12.57 -22.71
CA GLY A 88 0.88 -13.45 -22.69
C GLY A 88 0.03 -13.37 -21.43
N SER A 89 0.46 -12.66 -20.39
CA SER A 89 -0.37 -12.44 -19.19
C SER A 89 -1.56 -11.53 -19.52
N ILE A 90 -2.67 -11.71 -18.80
CA ILE A 90 -3.87 -10.88 -18.94
C ILE A 90 -4.09 -10.15 -17.62
N GLU A 91 -4.28 -8.84 -17.69
CA GLU A 91 -4.55 -7.99 -16.54
C GLU A 91 -5.87 -7.25 -16.74
N HIS A 92 -6.64 -7.10 -15.68
CA HIS A 92 -7.96 -6.50 -15.69
C HIS A 92 -7.90 -5.14 -15.01
N TYR A 93 -8.44 -4.12 -15.67
CA TYR A 93 -8.48 -2.76 -15.14
C TYR A 93 -9.89 -2.19 -15.14
N GLN A 94 -10.30 -1.62 -14.03
CA GLN A 94 -11.54 -0.86 -13.95
C GLN A 94 -11.32 0.56 -14.47
N VAL A 95 -12.09 0.92 -15.48
CA VAL A 95 -12.10 2.25 -16.07
C VAL A 95 -13.56 2.63 -16.25
N PRO A 96 -14.24 3.18 -15.23
CA PRO A 96 -15.59 3.70 -15.45
C PRO A 96 -15.50 4.81 -16.50
N LEU A 97 -16.51 4.91 -17.36
CA LEU A 97 -16.52 5.90 -18.44
C LEU A 97 -17.69 6.85 -18.26
N GLY A 98 -17.42 8.14 -18.46
CA GLY A 98 -18.41 9.20 -18.38
C GLY A 98 -18.38 10.10 -19.61
N TYR A 99 -19.54 10.63 -19.97
CA TYR A 99 -19.64 11.65 -21.00
C TYR A 99 -19.65 13.05 -20.37
N VAL A 100 -18.93 13.97 -20.99
CA VAL A 100 -18.97 15.40 -20.65
C VAL A 100 -19.22 16.18 -21.93
N GLY A 101 -20.29 16.98 -21.96
CA GLY A 101 -20.59 17.85 -23.10
C GLY A 101 -19.50 18.90 -23.31
N GLU A 102 -19.34 19.37 -24.54
CA GLU A 102 -18.25 20.29 -24.93
C GLU A 102 -18.16 21.57 -24.06
N GLN A 103 -19.31 22.11 -23.61
CA GLN A 103 -19.36 23.31 -22.77
C GLN A 103 -18.77 23.08 -21.37
N ASP A 104 -19.00 21.90 -20.79
CA ASP A 104 -18.52 21.51 -19.47
C ASP A 104 -17.09 20.92 -19.53
N ALA A 105 -16.64 20.52 -20.72
CA ALA A 105 -15.32 19.96 -20.99
C ALA A 105 -14.21 21.02 -21.12
N ALA A 106 -14.54 22.32 -21.01
CA ALA A 106 -13.66 23.42 -21.38
C ALA A 106 -12.43 23.60 -20.47
N SER A 107 -12.41 23.05 -19.26
CA SER A 107 -11.23 23.01 -18.40
C SER A 107 -11.35 22.00 -17.25
N GLY A 108 -10.24 21.42 -16.80
CA GLY A 108 -10.17 20.62 -15.57
C GLY A 108 -9.78 19.15 -15.78
N LEU A 109 -10.01 18.34 -14.74
CA LEU A 109 -9.66 16.91 -14.73
C LEU A 109 -10.32 16.10 -15.86
N PRO A 110 -11.61 16.29 -16.20
CA PRO A 110 -12.26 15.54 -17.28
C PRO A 110 -11.55 15.69 -18.64
N GLN A 111 -11.04 16.89 -18.94
CA GLN A 111 -10.28 17.15 -20.17
C GLN A 111 -8.88 16.54 -20.11
N GLN A 112 -8.18 16.67 -18.96
CA GLN A 112 -6.83 16.11 -18.76
C GLN A 112 -6.80 14.59 -18.84
N LEU A 113 -7.91 13.95 -18.48
CA LEU A 113 -8.09 12.50 -18.42
C LEU A 113 -9.03 11.96 -19.51
N ALA A 114 -9.33 12.77 -20.54
CA ALA A 114 -10.15 12.35 -21.65
C ALA A 114 -9.49 11.22 -22.45
N LEU A 115 -10.29 10.21 -22.78
CA LEU A 115 -9.88 9.05 -23.57
C LEU A 115 -10.13 9.27 -25.07
N ALA A 116 -11.23 9.97 -25.39
CA ALA A 116 -11.69 10.18 -26.76
C ALA A 116 -12.62 11.40 -26.86
N ARG A 117 -12.80 11.93 -28.07
CA ARG A 117 -13.97 12.75 -28.39
C ARG A 117 -15.17 11.83 -28.58
N LEU A 118 -16.35 12.25 -28.12
CA LEU A 118 -17.57 11.48 -28.29
C LEU A 118 -18.63 12.34 -28.97
N ARG A 119 -19.13 11.84 -30.11
CA ARG A 119 -20.36 12.34 -30.73
C ARG A 119 -21.50 11.40 -30.32
N ARG A 120 -22.40 11.92 -29.48
CA ARG A 120 -23.60 11.23 -28.99
C ARG A 120 -24.81 11.83 -29.69
N GLY A 121 -25.28 11.17 -30.74
CA GLY A 121 -26.33 11.72 -31.61
C GLY A 121 -25.92 13.08 -32.18
N GLY A 122 -26.67 14.13 -31.84
CA GLY A 122 -26.37 15.51 -32.24
C GLY A 122 -25.46 16.29 -31.29
N GLN A 123 -25.00 15.68 -30.20
CA GLN A 123 -24.18 16.34 -29.17
C GLN A 123 -22.72 15.94 -29.30
N GLU A 124 -21.82 16.91 -29.11
CA GLU A 124 -20.37 16.69 -29.07
C GLU A 124 -19.84 16.91 -27.67
N GLY A 125 -18.82 16.12 -27.32
CA GLY A 125 -18.17 16.20 -26.02
C GLY A 125 -16.98 15.26 -25.92
N LEU A 126 -16.61 14.91 -24.68
CA LEU A 126 -15.52 14.02 -24.36
C LEU A 126 -16.03 12.76 -23.68
N LEU A 127 -15.42 11.63 -24.03
CA LEU A 127 -15.44 10.42 -23.22
C LEU A 127 -14.25 10.48 -22.28
N THR A 128 -14.50 10.49 -20.99
CA THR A 128 -13.48 10.59 -19.95
C THR A 128 -13.64 9.48 -18.93
N ASP A 129 -12.69 9.39 -18.01
CA ASP A 129 -12.81 8.53 -16.85
C ASP A 129 -13.93 9.04 -15.94
N GLY A 130 -14.93 8.20 -15.67
CA GLY A 130 -16.11 8.53 -14.87
C GLY A 130 -15.74 9.03 -13.46
N TYR A 131 -14.61 8.57 -12.90
CA TYR A 131 -14.08 9.05 -11.62
C TYR A 131 -13.85 10.58 -11.61
N THR A 132 -13.57 11.19 -12.76
CA THR A 132 -13.34 12.64 -12.87
C THR A 132 -14.60 13.48 -12.68
N LEU A 133 -15.77 12.83 -12.62
CA LEU A 133 -17.07 13.47 -12.55
C LEU A 133 -17.62 13.31 -11.14
N PRO A 134 -17.78 14.39 -10.35
CA PRO A 134 -18.35 14.31 -9.01
C PRO A 134 -19.73 13.62 -8.95
N GLY A 135 -20.54 13.72 -10.01
CA GLY A 135 -21.83 13.03 -10.10
C GLY A 135 -21.73 11.51 -10.11
N PHE A 136 -20.64 10.94 -10.65
CA PHE A 136 -20.38 9.50 -10.60
C PHE A 136 -20.23 9.02 -9.15
N VAL A 137 -19.40 9.72 -8.36
CA VAL A 137 -19.19 9.38 -6.93
C VAL A 137 -20.49 9.49 -6.14
N ARG A 138 -21.30 10.52 -6.40
CA ARG A 138 -22.62 10.68 -5.77
C ARG A 138 -23.56 9.53 -6.11
N HIS A 139 -23.55 9.07 -7.36
CA HIS A 139 -24.38 7.95 -7.76
C HIS A 139 -23.90 6.63 -7.15
N VAL A 140 -22.58 6.42 -6.97
CA VAL A 140 -22.07 5.29 -6.15
C VAL A 140 -22.65 5.32 -4.74
N MET A 141 -22.70 6.49 -4.11
CA MET A 141 -23.27 6.64 -2.77
C MET A 141 -24.78 6.38 -2.71
N GLU A 142 -25.53 6.79 -3.75
CA GLU A 142 -26.95 6.48 -3.90
C GLU A 142 -27.19 4.97 -3.99
N GLN A 143 -26.42 4.28 -4.85
CA GLN A 143 -26.54 2.85 -5.07
C GLN A 143 -26.09 2.02 -3.84
N LEU A 144 -25.05 2.46 -3.12
CA LEU A 144 -24.65 1.91 -1.82
C LEU A 144 -25.76 2.05 -0.79
N SER A 145 -26.38 3.22 -0.68
CA SER A 145 -27.49 3.46 0.24
C SER A 145 -28.71 2.57 -0.08
N GLY A 146 -28.98 2.36 -1.38
CA GLY A 146 -30.06 1.51 -1.88
C GLY A 146 -29.81 0.00 -1.81
N ARG A 147 -28.55 -0.44 -1.65
CA ARG A 147 -28.12 -1.85 -1.76
C ARG A 147 -28.45 -2.46 -3.12
N GLU A 148 -28.26 -1.67 -4.16
CA GLU A 148 -28.63 -2.06 -5.50
C GLU A 148 -27.77 -3.22 -6.02
N VAL A 149 -28.34 -3.99 -6.95
CA VAL A 149 -27.66 -5.08 -7.66
C VAL A 149 -27.90 -4.90 -9.15
N LEU A 150 -26.83 -4.67 -9.89
CA LEU A 150 -26.90 -4.46 -11.34
C LEU A 150 -26.49 -5.75 -12.05
N GLY A 151 -27.44 -6.39 -12.74
CA GLY A 151 -27.17 -7.59 -13.54
C GLY A 151 -26.54 -7.26 -14.89
N TRP A 152 -25.54 -8.04 -15.30
CA TRP A 152 -24.91 -7.94 -16.61
C TRP A 152 -24.38 -9.30 -17.09
N GLN A 153 -24.99 -9.86 -18.15
CA GLN A 153 -24.53 -11.09 -18.81
C GLN A 153 -24.13 -12.20 -17.82
N GLY A 154 -25.04 -12.56 -16.90
CA GLY A 154 -24.79 -13.62 -15.91
C GLY A 154 -23.90 -13.23 -14.73
N SER A 155 -23.28 -12.05 -14.76
CA SER A 155 -22.56 -11.43 -13.64
C SER A 155 -23.44 -10.39 -12.93
N GLU A 156 -23.06 -10.01 -11.71
CA GLU A 156 -23.72 -8.97 -10.92
C GLU A 156 -22.70 -7.94 -10.42
N ILE A 157 -23.07 -6.66 -10.38
CA ILE A 157 -22.37 -5.64 -9.60
C ILE A 157 -23.22 -5.34 -8.37
N GLN A 158 -22.67 -5.66 -7.20
CA GLN A 158 -23.35 -5.58 -5.91
C GLN A 158 -22.84 -4.38 -5.11
N PHE A 159 -23.76 -3.59 -4.58
CA PHE A 159 -23.48 -2.44 -3.71
C PHE A 159 -23.77 -2.81 -2.26
N LEU A 160 -22.71 -2.97 -1.45
CA LEU A 160 -22.78 -3.60 -0.13
C LEU A 160 -22.42 -2.59 0.98
N PRO A 161 -23.39 -1.88 1.58
CA PRO A 161 -23.13 -0.98 2.69
C PRO A 161 -22.99 -1.74 4.01
N THR A 162 -22.08 -1.28 4.88
CA THR A 162 -22.01 -1.76 6.26
C THR A 162 -23.04 -1.05 7.14
N THR A 163 -23.19 -1.51 8.38
CA THR A 163 -24.04 -0.81 9.36
C THR A 163 -23.53 0.60 9.66
N ARG A 164 -22.20 0.82 9.62
CA ARG A 164 -21.57 2.13 9.86
C ARG A 164 -21.97 3.18 8.85
N LEU A 165 -22.11 2.83 7.57
CA LEU A 165 -22.61 3.80 6.58
C LEU A 165 -24.05 4.26 6.89
N ARG A 166 -24.89 3.35 7.37
CA ARG A 166 -26.28 3.71 7.72
C ARG A 166 -26.34 4.67 8.91
N GLU A 167 -25.41 4.57 9.84
CA GLU A 167 -25.28 5.48 10.98
C GLU A 167 -24.89 6.90 10.54
N LEU A 168 -24.08 7.04 9.47
CA LEU A 168 -23.71 8.33 8.89
C LEU A 168 -24.86 8.98 8.09
N GLY A 169 -25.81 8.19 7.61
CA GLY A 169 -26.94 8.66 6.82
C GLY A 169 -26.64 8.76 5.32
N ASP A 170 -27.48 9.51 4.59
CA ASP A 170 -27.39 9.64 3.14
C ASP A 170 -26.30 10.65 2.72
N LEU A 171 -25.21 10.13 2.16
CA LEU A 171 -24.10 10.91 1.62
C LEU A 171 -24.22 11.16 0.10
N SER A 172 -25.32 10.78 -0.56
CA SER A 172 -25.49 10.95 -2.01
C SER A 172 -25.48 12.42 -2.47
N ARG A 173 -25.80 13.35 -1.56
CA ARG A 173 -25.83 14.80 -1.83
C ARG A 173 -24.61 15.55 -1.33
N ALA A 174 -23.66 14.84 -0.72
CA ALA A 174 -22.47 15.43 -0.16
C ALA A 174 -21.57 16.09 -1.22
N GLY A 175 -20.74 17.03 -0.76
CA GLY A 175 -19.64 17.59 -1.54
C GLY A 175 -18.60 16.50 -1.83
N VAL A 176 -18.11 16.46 -3.08
CA VAL A 176 -17.11 15.50 -3.52
C VAL A 176 -15.84 16.25 -3.92
N LYS A 177 -14.72 15.87 -3.31
CA LYS A 177 -13.39 16.36 -3.65
C LYS A 177 -12.55 15.19 -4.17
N LEU A 178 -12.20 15.24 -5.44
CA LEU A 178 -11.34 14.24 -6.07
C LEU A 178 -9.88 14.44 -5.62
N ILE A 179 -9.20 13.36 -5.27
CA ILE A 179 -7.75 13.39 -5.02
C ILE A 179 -7.05 13.26 -6.36
N SER A 180 -6.26 14.28 -6.72
CA SER A 180 -5.57 14.40 -8.01
C SER A 180 -4.25 13.64 -8.09
N ALA A 181 -3.70 13.21 -6.94
CA ALA A 181 -2.50 12.39 -6.90
C ALA A 181 -2.86 10.93 -7.23
N GLU A 182 -2.79 10.56 -8.52
CA GLU A 182 -2.92 9.15 -8.94
C GLU A 182 -1.78 8.31 -8.32
N GLN A 183 -2.13 7.36 -7.45
CA GLN A 183 -1.26 6.26 -7.00
C GLN A 183 -1.62 4.98 -7.78
N SER A 184 -1.65 3.81 -7.12
CA SER A 184 -2.18 2.55 -7.66
C SER A 184 -3.70 2.59 -7.86
N ASN A 185 -4.41 3.44 -7.11
CA ASN A 185 -5.85 3.58 -7.11
C ASN A 185 -6.28 5.05 -7.24
N SER A 186 -7.59 5.30 -7.38
CA SER A 186 -8.17 6.66 -7.44
C SER A 186 -9.13 6.87 -6.26
N SER A 187 -9.03 8.00 -5.56
CA SER A 187 -9.76 8.19 -4.29
C SER A 187 -10.49 9.53 -4.20
N ALA A 188 -11.77 9.53 -3.84
CA ALA A 188 -12.57 10.73 -3.64
C ALA A 188 -12.96 10.92 -2.18
N ILE A 189 -12.84 12.14 -1.66
CA ILE A 189 -13.31 12.53 -0.33
C ILE A 189 -14.74 13.04 -0.45
N ILE A 190 -15.61 12.59 0.46
CA ILE A 190 -17.04 12.91 0.51
C ILE A 190 -17.33 13.61 1.84
N ASP A 191 -17.53 14.93 1.80
CA ASP A 191 -17.78 15.85 2.94
C ASP A 191 -16.94 15.58 4.21
N GLU A 192 -15.68 15.15 4.05
CA GLU A 192 -14.81 14.79 5.18
C GLU A 192 -15.44 13.76 6.14
N GLN A 193 -16.37 12.94 5.63
CA GLN A 193 -17.04 11.85 6.35
C GLN A 193 -16.64 10.48 5.78
N ALA A 194 -16.42 10.40 4.47
CA ALA A 194 -16.02 9.16 3.81
C ALA A 194 -14.95 9.39 2.74
N VAL A 195 -14.24 8.32 2.41
CA VAL A 195 -13.31 8.21 1.28
C VAL A 195 -13.74 7.03 0.42
N LEU A 196 -14.03 7.28 -0.85
CA LEU A 196 -14.29 6.23 -1.84
C LEU A 196 -13.00 5.97 -2.60
N LYS A 197 -12.47 4.75 -2.50
CA LYS A 197 -11.30 4.24 -3.23
C LYS A 197 -11.79 3.37 -4.40
N LEU A 198 -11.50 3.77 -5.63
CA LEU A 198 -11.69 2.97 -6.83
C LEU A 198 -10.47 2.08 -7.05
N VAL A 199 -10.69 0.77 -7.01
CA VAL A 199 -9.69 -0.25 -7.29
C VAL A 199 -9.44 -0.30 -8.80
N ARG A 200 -8.25 0.11 -9.23
CA ARG A 200 -7.93 0.23 -10.66
C ARG A 200 -7.55 -1.09 -11.29
N ARG A 201 -6.71 -1.87 -10.63
CA ARG A 201 -6.36 -3.23 -11.06
C ARG A 201 -7.28 -4.22 -10.37
N VAL A 202 -8.14 -4.87 -11.13
CA VAL A 202 -9.14 -5.80 -10.61
C VAL A 202 -8.54 -7.21 -10.57
N LEU A 203 -8.68 -7.89 -9.43
CA LEU A 203 -8.21 -9.25 -9.22
C LEU A 203 -9.39 -10.15 -8.81
N PRO A 204 -9.41 -11.43 -9.25
CA PRO A 204 -10.40 -12.39 -8.80
C PRO A 204 -10.17 -12.76 -7.34
N GLY A 205 -11.26 -12.81 -6.58
CA GLY A 205 -11.32 -13.23 -5.17
C GLY A 205 -11.65 -12.09 -4.20
N ILE A 206 -11.62 -12.41 -2.91
CA ILE A 206 -11.94 -11.49 -1.82
C ILE A 206 -10.81 -10.48 -1.61
N HIS A 207 -11.08 -9.19 -1.73
CA HIS A 207 -10.04 -8.18 -1.56
C HIS A 207 -9.60 -8.02 -0.08
N PRO A 208 -8.31 -8.19 0.25
CA PRO A 208 -7.82 -8.14 1.63
C PRO A 208 -8.20 -6.88 2.39
N GLU A 209 -8.19 -5.72 1.74
CA GLU A 209 -8.54 -4.46 2.41
C GLU A 209 -10.01 -4.38 2.83
N ALA A 210 -10.93 -4.88 2.00
CA ALA A 210 -12.35 -4.94 2.35
C ALA A 210 -12.60 -5.99 3.44
N GLU A 211 -11.91 -7.13 3.35
CA GLU A 211 -12.05 -8.24 4.29
C GLU A 211 -11.52 -7.90 5.69
N ILE A 212 -10.26 -7.49 5.80
CA ILE A 212 -9.60 -7.14 7.07
C ILE A 212 -10.23 -5.89 7.65
N GLY A 213 -10.45 -4.85 6.83
CA GLY A 213 -11.09 -3.61 7.27
C GLY A 213 -12.51 -3.86 7.79
N GLY A 214 -13.28 -4.72 7.12
CA GLY A 214 -14.62 -5.12 7.57
C GLY A 214 -14.60 -5.87 8.90
N TYR A 215 -13.69 -6.82 9.05
CA TYR A 215 -13.53 -7.60 10.28
C TYR A 215 -13.14 -6.73 11.48
N LEU A 216 -12.10 -5.90 11.33
CA LEU A 216 -11.64 -4.97 12.38
C LEU A 216 -12.71 -3.94 12.75
N THR A 217 -13.45 -3.43 11.75
CA THR A 217 -14.57 -2.51 11.98
C THR A 217 -15.69 -3.18 12.80
N ALA A 218 -16.01 -4.44 12.51
CA ALA A 218 -17.00 -5.21 13.24
C ALA A 218 -16.55 -5.58 14.66
N ALA A 219 -15.25 -5.84 14.85
CA ALA A 219 -14.62 -6.07 16.14
C ALA A 219 -14.51 -4.80 17.00
N GLY A 220 -14.78 -3.62 16.44
CA GLY A 220 -14.71 -2.34 17.14
C GLY A 220 -13.29 -1.80 17.30
N PHE A 221 -12.32 -2.23 16.49
CA PHE A 221 -10.98 -1.67 16.49
C PHE A 221 -10.99 -0.26 15.88
N GLU A 222 -10.67 0.76 16.68
CA GLU A 222 -10.86 2.17 16.30
C GLU A 222 -9.69 2.78 15.51
N HIS A 223 -8.50 2.16 15.53
CA HIS A 223 -7.28 2.71 14.94
C HIS A 223 -7.08 2.31 13.46
N ILE A 224 -8.17 2.28 12.71
CA ILE A 224 -8.21 2.11 11.24
C ILE A 224 -9.22 3.07 10.63
N ALA A 225 -9.20 3.23 9.31
CA ALA A 225 -10.34 3.81 8.61
C ALA A 225 -11.48 2.76 8.58
N PRO A 226 -12.63 2.99 9.24
CA PRO A 226 -13.67 1.97 9.32
C PRO A 226 -14.28 1.69 7.96
N LEU A 227 -14.57 0.42 7.65
CA LEU A 227 -15.24 0.05 6.41
C LEU A 227 -16.70 0.51 6.44
N LEU A 228 -17.07 1.33 5.45
CA LEU A 228 -18.43 1.82 5.26
C LEU A 228 -19.18 1.05 4.16
N GLY A 229 -18.46 0.50 3.18
CA GLY A 229 -19.08 -0.34 2.16
C GLY A 229 -18.11 -0.85 1.11
N GLU A 230 -18.60 -1.77 0.29
CA GLU A 230 -17.88 -2.38 -0.82
C GLU A 230 -18.78 -2.36 -2.07
N VAL A 231 -18.20 -2.03 -3.23
CA VAL A 231 -18.80 -2.31 -4.53
C VAL A 231 -17.98 -3.42 -5.17
N ARG A 232 -18.62 -4.53 -5.52
CA ARG A 232 -17.93 -5.68 -6.12
C ARG A 232 -18.70 -6.27 -7.28
N ARG A 233 -17.97 -6.81 -8.26
CA ARG A 233 -18.53 -7.65 -9.30
C ARG A 233 -18.47 -9.10 -8.85
N VAL A 234 -19.52 -9.87 -9.07
CA VAL A 234 -19.53 -11.34 -8.95
C VAL A 234 -19.68 -11.89 -10.36
N ASP A 235 -18.71 -12.68 -10.82
CA ASP A 235 -18.79 -13.30 -12.14
C ASP A 235 -19.77 -14.48 -12.18
N GLU A 236 -19.96 -15.04 -13.38
CA GLU A 236 -20.82 -16.20 -13.61
C GLU A 236 -20.41 -17.44 -12.79
N GLN A 237 -19.16 -17.52 -12.33
CA GLN A 237 -18.64 -18.60 -11.50
C GLN A 237 -18.83 -18.32 -10.00
N GLY A 238 -19.40 -17.17 -9.64
CA GLY A 238 -19.59 -16.75 -8.26
C GLY A 238 -18.34 -16.17 -7.62
N VAL A 239 -17.27 -15.91 -8.38
CA VAL A 239 -16.03 -15.33 -7.85
C VAL A 239 -16.21 -13.81 -7.73
N PRO A 240 -15.97 -13.23 -6.53
CA PRO A 240 -16.04 -11.78 -6.35
C PRO A 240 -14.80 -11.09 -6.91
N HIS A 241 -14.96 -9.83 -7.31
CA HIS A 241 -13.93 -8.92 -7.82
C HIS A 241 -14.25 -7.53 -7.26
N THR A 242 -13.52 -7.08 -6.23
CA THR A 242 -13.76 -5.78 -5.61
C THR A 242 -13.45 -4.65 -6.58
N LEU A 243 -14.42 -3.75 -6.77
CA LEU A 243 -14.33 -2.60 -7.67
C LEU A 243 -14.08 -1.31 -6.90
N MET A 244 -14.75 -1.13 -5.75
CA MET A 244 -14.60 0.08 -4.95
C MET A 244 -14.73 -0.25 -3.47
N ILE A 245 -14.04 0.51 -2.64
CA ILE A 245 -14.07 0.41 -1.19
C ILE A 245 -14.42 1.78 -0.64
N LEU A 246 -15.42 1.84 0.23
CA LEU A 246 -15.79 3.04 0.95
C LEU A 246 -15.34 2.93 2.41
N GLN A 247 -14.54 3.89 2.87
CA GLN A 247 -14.00 3.95 4.22
C GLN A 247 -14.37 5.25 4.91
N GLY A 248 -14.35 5.26 6.24
CA GLY A 248 -14.50 6.48 7.03
C GLY A 248 -13.35 7.45 6.76
N TYR A 249 -13.65 8.74 6.68
CA TYR A 249 -12.63 9.77 6.54
C TYR A 249 -11.87 9.96 7.85
N LEU A 250 -10.55 9.92 7.79
CA LEU A 250 -9.66 10.22 8.92
C LEU A 250 -9.09 11.61 8.74
N ASN A 251 -9.43 12.54 9.65
CA ASN A 251 -8.84 13.88 9.68
C ASN A 251 -7.41 13.81 10.22
N ASN A 252 -6.45 13.63 9.31
CA ASN A 252 -5.05 13.33 9.61
C ASN A 252 -4.12 14.49 9.21
N GLN A 253 -2.90 14.48 9.77
CA GLN A 253 -1.85 15.46 9.48
C GLN A 253 -0.87 14.98 8.41
N GLY A 254 -1.29 14.06 7.53
CA GLY A 254 -0.46 13.36 6.54
C GLY A 254 -0.08 11.95 6.98
N ASP A 255 0.70 11.28 6.12
CA ASP A 255 1.28 9.97 6.43
C ASP A 255 2.40 10.09 7.48
N ALA A 256 2.58 9.03 8.26
CA ALA A 256 3.56 8.99 9.35
C ALA A 256 4.99 9.01 8.82
N TRP A 257 5.23 8.66 7.56
CA TRP A 257 6.54 8.77 6.93
C TRP A 257 6.97 10.23 6.78
N GLN A 258 6.18 11.09 6.13
CA GLN A 258 6.47 12.52 6.00
C GLN A 258 6.49 13.22 7.35
N TRP A 259 5.53 12.88 8.23
CA TRP A 259 5.53 13.40 9.60
C TRP A 259 6.84 13.07 10.34
N THR A 260 7.30 11.83 10.24
CA THR A 260 8.57 11.40 10.85
C THR A 260 9.76 12.18 10.28
N LEU A 261 9.86 12.31 8.96
CA LEU A 261 10.97 13.04 8.33
C LEU A 261 11.01 14.51 8.74
N ASN A 262 9.86 15.19 8.78
CA ASN A 262 9.77 16.58 9.22
C ASN A 262 10.20 16.74 10.68
N ASN A 263 9.84 15.78 11.54
CA ASN A 263 10.22 15.78 12.95
C ASN A 263 11.71 15.48 13.15
N LEU A 264 12.30 14.59 12.34
CA LEU A 264 13.74 14.36 12.33
C LEU A 264 14.50 15.61 11.90
N GLU A 265 14.02 16.32 10.88
CA GLU A 265 14.62 17.59 10.48
C GLU A 265 14.52 18.64 11.59
N ARG A 266 13.36 18.72 12.27
CA ARG A 266 13.18 19.60 13.44
C ARG A 266 14.16 19.26 14.56
N ALA A 267 14.32 17.98 14.90
CA ALA A 267 15.27 17.52 15.91
C ALA A 267 16.72 17.89 15.57
N VAL A 268 17.13 17.81 14.30
CA VAL A 268 18.47 18.25 13.86
C VAL A 268 18.65 19.76 14.05
N ARG A 269 17.63 20.57 13.75
CA ARG A 269 17.69 22.03 13.97
C ARG A 269 17.75 22.39 15.45
N GLU A 270 17.02 21.67 16.30
CA GLU A 270 17.05 21.83 17.77
C GLU A 270 18.43 21.54 18.34
N GLU A 271 19.09 20.47 17.88
CA GLU A 271 20.48 20.12 18.25
C GLU A 271 21.46 21.23 17.86
N LEU A 272 21.36 21.75 16.62
CA LEU A 272 22.24 22.80 16.11
C LEU A 272 22.06 24.15 16.83
N ALA A 273 20.87 24.42 17.36
CA ALA A 273 20.57 25.64 18.11
C ALA A 273 21.17 25.64 19.54
N GLY A 274 21.85 24.56 19.96
CA GLY A 274 22.63 24.52 21.19
C GLY A 274 21.84 24.23 22.46
N GLY A 275 20.63 23.64 22.37
CA GLY A 275 19.93 22.99 23.49
C GLY A 275 19.85 23.78 24.80
N HIS A 276 19.76 25.11 24.76
CA HIS A 276 19.74 25.95 25.96
C HIS A 276 18.36 25.96 26.64
N GLY A 277 18.07 24.89 27.38
CA GLY A 277 16.97 24.83 28.34
C GLY A 277 16.75 23.44 28.93
N GLU A 278 17.42 23.11 30.05
CA GLU A 278 17.25 21.86 30.81
C GLU A 278 15.80 21.59 31.30
N GLN A 279 14.86 22.51 31.08
CA GLN A 279 13.45 22.38 31.46
C GLN A 279 12.45 22.30 30.28
N GLU A 280 12.86 22.58 29.04
CA GLU A 280 12.00 22.44 27.83
C GLU A 280 12.15 21.08 27.13
N ASN A 281 13.15 20.29 27.51
CA ASN A 281 13.55 19.05 26.82
C ASN A 281 12.64 17.82 27.05
N ARG A 282 11.49 17.96 27.75
CA ARG A 282 10.48 16.88 27.88
C ARG A 282 9.47 16.87 26.72
N GLN A 283 9.57 17.81 25.78
CA GLN A 283 8.67 17.99 24.63
C GLN A 283 9.44 18.25 23.32
N GLY A 284 10.69 17.80 23.20
CA GLY A 284 11.49 17.96 21.98
C GLY A 284 11.03 17.02 20.84
N ALA A 285 11.41 17.32 19.60
CA ALA A 285 10.94 16.56 18.44
C ALA A 285 11.33 15.06 18.49
N LEU A 286 12.48 14.71 19.08
CA LEU A 286 12.87 13.32 19.32
C LEU A 286 11.93 12.60 20.31
N ALA A 287 11.51 13.27 21.38
CA ALA A 287 10.60 12.70 22.36
C ALA A 287 9.20 12.48 21.78
N GLU A 288 8.74 13.38 20.89
CA GLU A 288 7.50 13.20 20.12
C GLU A 288 7.58 11.97 19.21
N LEU A 289 8.72 11.78 18.51
CA LEU A 289 8.97 10.60 17.67
C LEU A 289 8.98 9.30 18.48
N GLU A 290 9.65 9.29 19.64
CA GLU A 290 9.69 8.13 20.54
C GLU A 290 8.28 7.78 21.06
N THR A 291 7.52 8.80 21.50
CA THR A 291 6.15 8.63 21.98
C THR A 291 5.24 8.05 20.89
N PHE A 292 5.34 8.60 19.67
CA PHE A 292 4.58 8.10 18.53
C PHE A 292 4.94 6.66 18.17
N ALA A 293 6.24 6.31 18.20
CA ALA A 293 6.68 4.93 17.96
C ALA A 293 6.10 3.94 18.98
N GLY A 294 6.04 4.33 20.26
CA GLY A 294 5.37 3.56 21.31
C GLY A 294 3.86 3.41 21.07
N LEU A 295 3.16 4.49 20.73
CA LEU A 295 1.72 4.43 20.39
C LEU A 295 1.47 3.50 19.20
N LEU A 296 2.26 3.61 18.14
CA LEU A 296 2.17 2.75 16.97
C LEU A 296 2.41 1.27 17.32
N GLY A 297 3.40 0.97 18.17
CA GLY A 297 3.65 -0.39 18.66
C GLY A 297 2.45 -0.94 19.42
N LYS A 298 1.87 -0.13 20.31
CA LYS A 298 0.64 -0.48 21.03
C LYS A 298 -0.53 -0.75 20.07
N ARG A 299 -0.80 0.13 19.10
CA ARG A 299 -1.93 -0.02 18.15
C ARG A 299 -1.77 -1.25 17.27
N LEU A 300 -0.55 -1.55 16.85
CA LEU A 300 -0.27 -2.78 16.10
C LEU A 300 -0.53 -4.04 16.94
N GLY A 301 -0.11 -4.04 18.22
CA GLY A 301 -0.37 -5.15 19.13
C GLY A 301 -1.87 -5.36 19.38
N GLU A 302 -2.61 -4.28 19.63
CA GLU A 302 -4.07 -4.31 19.79
C GLU A 302 -4.79 -4.84 18.53
N MET A 303 -4.33 -4.41 17.34
CA MET A 303 -4.85 -4.92 16.06
C MET A 303 -4.59 -6.42 15.90
N HIS A 304 -3.37 -6.89 16.19
CA HIS A 304 -3.06 -8.31 16.12
C HIS A 304 -3.86 -9.13 17.14
N VAL A 305 -4.10 -8.61 18.35
CA VAL A 305 -5.01 -9.28 19.28
C VAL A 305 -6.41 -9.40 18.68
N ALA A 306 -6.96 -8.33 18.08
CA ALA A 306 -8.27 -8.38 17.43
C ALA A 306 -8.33 -9.41 16.28
N LEU A 307 -7.31 -9.47 15.43
CA LEU A 307 -7.23 -10.40 14.29
C LEU A 307 -6.96 -11.86 14.71
N GLY A 308 -6.23 -12.05 15.80
CA GLY A 308 -5.81 -13.36 16.31
C GLY A 308 -6.79 -13.99 17.31
N GLN A 309 -7.83 -13.27 17.75
CA GLN A 309 -8.87 -13.81 18.62
C GLN A 309 -9.68 -14.92 17.93
N ALA A 310 -10.15 -15.88 18.71
CA ALA A 310 -11.04 -16.94 18.21
C ALA A 310 -12.29 -16.32 17.57
N SER A 311 -12.62 -16.78 16.37
CA SER A 311 -13.68 -16.23 15.54
C SER A 311 -14.54 -17.34 14.96
N ASP A 312 -15.85 -17.06 14.81
CA ASP A 312 -16.75 -17.91 14.02
C ASP A 312 -16.47 -17.79 12.51
N ASN A 313 -15.70 -16.78 12.10
CA ASN A 313 -15.21 -16.64 10.73
C ASN A 313 -13.91 -17.45 10.57
N PRO A 314 -13.90 -18.52 9.73
CA PRO A 314 -12.71 -19.37 9.56
C PRO A 314 -11.54 -18.65 8.88
N ASP A 315 -11.76 -17.49 8.25
CA ASP A 315 -10.69 -16.69 7.63
C ASP A 315 -9.88 -15.86 8.66
N PHE A 316 -10.28 -15.88 9.94
CA PHE A 316 -9.65 -15.12 11.05
C PHE A 316 -9.38 -16.01 12.27
N GLY A 317 -8.63 -15.47 13.22
CA GLY A 317 -8.06 -16.21 14.34
C GLY A 317 -6.61 -16.60 14.07
N TYR A 318 -6.16 -17.66 14.73
CA TYR A 318 -4.76 -18.08 14.68
C TYR A 318 -4.62 -19.60 14.49
N HIS A 319 -3.46 -19.99 13.99
CA HIS A 319 -2.97 -21.36 13.94
C HIS A 319 -1.60 -21.42 14.57
N GLU A 320 -1.39 -22.36 15.49
CA GLU A 320 -0.06 -22.64 16.06
C GLU A 320 0.91 -23.08 14.95
N THR A 321 2.18 -22.70 15.08
CA THR A 321 3.23 -23.09 14.13
C THR A 321 3.97 -24.33 14.59
N GLY A 322 4.00 -25.34 13.73
CA GLY A 322 4.68 -26.61 13.96
C GLY A 322 5.94 -26.78 13.10
N ASP A 323 6.49 -27.99 13.14
CA ASP A 323 7.73 -28.34 12.42
C ASP A 323 7.63 -28.16 10.91
N ALA A 324 6.45 -28.39 10.32
CA ALA A 324 6.23 -28.20 8.88
C ALA A 324 6.38 -26.73 8.45
N ASP A 325 5.83 -25.81 9.25
CA ASP A 325 5.87 -24.38 8.96
C ASP A 325 7.29 -23.83 9.12
N VAL A 326 7.96 -24.28 10.17
CA VAL A 326 9.38 -23.98 10.43
C VAL A 326 10.27 -24.47 9.29
N ALA A 327 10.03 -25.68 8.78
CA ALA A 327 10.79 -26.22 7.66
C ALA A 327 10.55 -25.41 6.37
N GLU A 328 9.30 -25.04 6.09
CA GLU A 328 8.94 -24.19 4.95
C GLU A 328 9.62 -22.81 5.05
N TRP A 329 9.55 -22.16 6.22
CA TRP A 329 10.20 -20.87 6.45
C TRP A 329 11.72 -20.95 6.32
N SER A 330 12.34 -21.97 6.91
CA SER A 330 13.78 -22.20 6.76
C SER A 330 14.16 -22.30 5.28
N GLN A 331 13.45 -23.11 4.50
CA GLN A 331 13.72 -23.28 3.07
C GLN A 331 13.53 -21.98 2.27
N ASN A 332 12.38 -21.32 2.41
CA ASN A 332 12.01 -20.15 1.63
C ASN A 332 12.88 -18.94 1.95
N ILE A 333 13.10 -18.66 3.25
CA ILE A 333 13.93 -17.53 3.69
C ILE A 333 15.40 -17.77 3.36
N THR A 334 15.90 -19.00 3.52
CA THR A 334 17.27 -19.36 3.09
C THR A 334 17.47 -19.13 1.58
N ALA A 335 16.48 -19.49 0.76
CA ALA A 335 16.54 -19.27 -0.68
C ALA A 335 16.57 -17.77 -1.02
N GLN A 336 15.72 -16.97 -0.39
CA GLN A 336 15.65 -15.52 -0.61
C GLN A 336 16.94 -14.81 -0.13
N VAL A 337 17.46 -15.16 1.04
CA VAL A 337 18.72 -14.60 1.56
C VAL A 337 19.89 -14.95 0.63
N ARG A 338 19.94 -16.18 0.11
CA ARG A 338 20.95 -16.57 -0.89
C ARG A 338 20.87 -15.69 -2.14
N GLU A 339 19.68 -15.50 -2.69
CA GLU A 339 19.48 -14.65 -3.86
C GLU A 339 19.94 -13.20 -3.58
N ALA A 340 19.58 -12.65 -2.41
CA ALA A 340 20.00 -11.32 -2.00
C ALA A 340 21.53 -11.19 -1.89
N LEU A 341 22.20 -12.18 -1.28
CA LEU A 341 23.66 -12.21 -1.19
C LEU A 341 24.33 -12.31 -2.57
N GLU A 342 23.74 -13.07 -3.51
CA GLU A 342 24.22 -13.14 -4.89
C GLU A 342 24.07 -11.80 -5.63
N VAL A 343 22.95 -11.09 -5.42
CA VAL A 343 22.73 -9.75 -5.99
C VAL A 343 23.76 -8.75 -5.46
N ILE A 344 24.03 -8.76 -4.15
CA ILE A 344 25.06 -7.93 -3.53
C ILE A 344 26.44 -8.24 -4.11
N ALA A 345 26.80 -9.52 -4.22
CA ALA A 345 28.08 -9.95 -4.76
C ALA A 345 28.27 -9.52 -6.22
N LYS A 346 27.22 -9.63 -7.06
CA LYS A 346 27.24 -9.14 -8.45
C LYS A 346 27.34 -7.61 -8.51
N GLY A 347 26.68 -6.90 -7.59
CA GLY A 347 26.69 -5.45 -7.47
C GLY A 347 27.98 -4.86 -6.88
N ARG A 348 28.83 -5.68 -6.26
CA ARG A 348 30.04 -5.26 -5.52
C ARG A 348 30.94 -4.29 -6.29
N GLY A 349 31.11 -4.48 -7.60
CA GLY A 349 31.94 -3.61 -8.44
C GLY A 349 31.46 -2.16 -8.56
N HIS A 350 30.20 -1.89 -8.22
CA HIS A 350 29.57 -0.58 -8.29
C HIS A 350 29.41 0.08 -6.91
N LEU A 351 29.79 -0.60 -5.82
CA LEU A 351 29.72 -0.07 -4.46
C LEU A 351 31.05 0.63 -4.10
N PRO A 352 31.05 1.91 -3.69
CA PRO A 352 32.26 2.59 -3.25
C PRO A 352 32.53 2.39 -1.75
N GLY A 353 33.80 2.48 -1.35
CA GLY A 353 34.22 2.67 0.04
C GLY A 353 33.73 1.60 1.02
N GLU A 354 33.02 2.03 2.07
CA GLU A 354 32.53 1.16 3.14
C GLU A 354 31.54 0.10 2.64
N ALA A 355 30.66 0.46 1.70
CA ALA A 355 29.66 -0.46 1.13
C ALA A 355 30.30 -1.66 0.40
N ALA A 356 31.48 -1.49 -0.21
CA ALA A 356 32.22 -2.60 -0.81
C ALA A 356 32.81 -3.54 0.25
N ASN A 357 33.39 -2.99 1.34
CA ASN A 357 33.92 -3.80 2.44
C ASN A 357 32.81 -4.60 3.14
N GLN A 358 31.64 -3.99 3.25
CA GLN A 358 30.41 -4.57 3.77
C GLN A 358 29.90 -5.74 2.91
N ALA A 359 29.85 -5.55 1.58
CA ALA A 359 29.54 -6.61 0.63
C ALA A 359 30.55 -7.79 0.72
N ASP A 360 31.85 -7.48 0.77
CA ASP A 360 32.92 -8.48 0.90
C ASP A 360 32.80 -9.25 2.24
N TRP A 361 32.43 -8.57 3.33
CA TRP A 361 32.20 -9.18 4.64
C TRP A 361 31.03 -10.17 4.63
N LEU A 362 29.91 -9.80 3.98
CA LEU A 362 28.74 -10.67 3.80
C LEU A 362 29.10 -11.90 2.96
N ALA A 363 29.81 -11.69 1.85
CA ALA A 363 30.24 -12.78 0.97
C ALA A 363 31.12 -13.80 1.70
N ALA A 364 32.07 -13.33 2.53
CA ALA A 364 32.94 -14.20 3.32
C ALA A 364 32.19 -15.03 4.38
N ARG A 365 30.97 -14.63 4.76
CA ARG A 365 30.16 -15.27 5.82
C ARG A 365 28.88 -15.91 5.30
N HIS A 366 28.74 -16.01 3.98
CA HIS A 366 27.56 -16.54 3.31
C HIS A 366 27.04 -17.84 3.96
N ALA A 367 27.89 -18.87 4.10
CA ALA A 367 27.49 -20.14 4.70
C ALA A 367 27.03 -20.03 6.16
N GLN A 368 27.71 -19.20 6.96
CA GLN A 368 27.38 -19.00 8.37
C GLN A 368 26.04 -18.25 8.52
N ILE A 369 25.76 -17.28 7.65
CA ILE A 369 24.49 -16.55 7.64
C ILE A 369 23.34 -17.52 7.33
N LEU A 370 23.47 -18.37 6.31
CA LEU A 370 22.43 -19.34 5.96
C LEU A 370 22.20 -20.37 7.07
N GLU A 371 23.26 -20.85 7.74
CA GLU A 371 23.14 -21.74 8.90
C GLU A 371 22.37 -21.06 10.05
N ARG A 372 22.58 -19.76 10.27
CA ARG A 372 21.85 -18.99 11.27
C ARG A 372 20.38 -18.79 10.92
N VAL A 373 20.04 -18.59 9.65
CA VAL A 373 18.63 -18.52 9.21
C VAL A 373 17.90 -19.81 9.58
N ASP A 374 18.52 -20.95 9.29
CA ASP A 374 17.97 -22.26 9.60
C ASP A 374 17.85 -22.52 11.11
N ASP A 375 18.83 -22.07 11.91
CA ASP A 375 18.75 -22.10 13.38
C ASP A 375 17.61 -21.23 13.94
N LEU A 376 17.47 -20.00 13.43
CA LEU A 376 16.40 -19.10 13.85
C LEU A 376 15.01 -19.66 13.52
N ALA A 377 14.85 -20.29 12.35
CA ALA A 377 13.62 -20.96 11.97
C ALA A 377 13.27 -22.09 12.95
N ARG A 378 14.24 -22.96 13.32
CA ARG A 378 13.97 -24.01 14.32
C ARG A 378 13.52 -23.46 15.67
N ARG A 379 14.15 -22.38 16.12
CA ARG A 379 13.88 -21.78 17.42
C ARG A 379 12.55 -21.00 17.45
N SER A 380 11.98 -20.66 16.29
CA SER A 380 10.66 -20.02 16.18
C SER A 380 9.48 -21.00 16.23
N ALA A 381 9.71 -22.28 16.53
CA ALA A 381 8.64 -23.25 16.75
C ALA A 381 7.76 -22.87 17.96
N GLY A 382 6.45 -23.13 17.88
CA GLY A 382 5.48 -22.75 18.92
C GLY A 382 5.00 -21.30 18.82
N GLY A 383 5.26 -20.62 17.70
CA GLY A 383 4.63 -19.35 17.36
C GLY A 383 3.19 -19.51 16.88
N ILE A 384 2.65 -18.47 16.26
CA ILE A 384 1.34 -18.50 15.62
C ILE A 384 1.41 -17.90 14.21
N ARG A 385 0.46 -18.27 13.36
CA ARG A 385 0.11 -17.56 12.13
C ARG A 385 -1.33 -17.09 12.19
N MET A 386 -1.58 -15.93 11.60
CA MET A 386 -2.86 -15.25 11.60
C MET A 386 -2.95 -14.31 10.39
N ARG A 387 -4.11 -13.67 10.20
CA ARG A 387 -4.21 -12.53 9.28
C ARG A 387 -3.37 -11.37 9.80
N VAL A 388 -2.60 -10.76 8.92
CA VAL A 388 -1.70 -9.63 9.22
C VAL A 388 -1.94 -8.53 8.19
N HIS A 389 -1.37 -7.35 8.41
CA HIS A 389 -1.37 -6.30 7.39
C HIS A 389 -0.54 -6.73 6.16
N GLY A 390 0.61 -7.37 6.38
CA GLY A 390 1.39 -8.03 5.33
C GLY A 390 2.29 -7.11 4.50
N ASP A 391 2.18 -5.78 4.62
CA ASP A 391 3.11 -4.80 4.03
C ASP A 391 3.18 -3.51 4.86
N LEU A 392 3.27 -3.67 6.19
CA LEU A 392 3.24 -2.54 7.10
C LEU A 392 4.57 -1.76 7.11
N HIS A 393 4.46 -0.44 6.90
CA HIS A 393 5.55 0.53 7.05
C HIS A 393 4.96 1.91 7.37
N LEU A 394 5.79 2.91 7.72
CA LEU A 394 5.35 4.26 8.09
C LEU A 394 4.49 4.99 7.03
N GLY A 395 4.52 4.54 5.78
CA GLY A 395 3.68 5.09 4.71
C GLY A 395 2.23 4.60 4.78
N GLN A 396 1.99 3.48 5.48
CA GLN A 396 0.68 2.87 5.71
C GLN A 396 0.12 3.21 7.10
N VAL A 397 0.65 4.27 7.70
CA VAL A 397 0.20 4.79 8.98
C VAL A 397 -0.14 6.25 8.82
N LEU A 398 -1.30 6.66 9.29
CA LEU A 398 -1.69 8.07 9.38
C LEU A 398 -1.52 8.57 10.82
N VAL A 399 -1.10 9.83 10.96
CA VAL A 399 -1.05 10.51 12.26
C VAL A 399 -2.32 11.32 12.45
N VAL A 400 -3.16 10.90 13.41
CA VAL A 400 -4.44 11.53 13.72
C VAL A 400 -4.42 11.99 15.17
N GLN A 401 -4.42 13.29 15.39
CA GLN A 401 -4.39 13.90 16.73
C GLN A 401 -3.28 13.34 17.65
N GLY A 402 -2.14 12.95 17.07
CA GLY A 402 -1.00 12.39 17.79
C GLY A 402 -1.02 10.87 17.98
N ASP A 403 -2.05 10.17 17.52
CA ASP A 403 -2.15 8.70 17.56
C ASP A 403 -1.97 8.08 16.17
N ALA A 404 -1.72 6.77 16.14
CA ALA A 404 -1.44 6.01 14.93
C ALA A 404 -2.70 5.30 14.40
N TYR A 405 -2.97 5.45 13.10
CA TYR A 405 -4.06 4.77 12.40
C TYR A 405 -3.49 3.96 11.24
N LEU A 406 -3.83 2.67 11.18
CA LEU A 406 -3.34 1.72 10.19
C LEU A 406 -4.27 1.74 8.97
N ILE A 407 -3.71 1.79 7.76
CA ILE A 407 -4.44 1.86 6.49
C ILE A 407 -3.83 0.90 5.47
N ASP A 408 -4.50 0.71 4.32
CA ASP A 408 -3.96 -0.02 3.17
C ASP A 408 -3.62 -1.50 3.43
N PHE A 409 -4.61 -2.24 3.95
CA PHE A 409 -4.56 -3.69 4.19
C PHE A 409 -4.55 -4.53 2.89
N GLU A 410 -3.99 -4.01 1.79
CA GLU A 410 -3.91 -4.72 0.51
C GLU A 410 -2.90 -5.88 0.53
N GLY A 411 -1.91 -5.85 1.43
CA GLY A 411 -0.76 -6.75 1.44
C GLY A 411 0.25 -6.43 0.33
N GLU A 412 1.32 -7.24 0.21
CA GLU A 412 2.39 -6.96 -0.76
C GLU A 412 1.88 -6.93 -2.21
N PRO A 413 2.06 -5.81 -2.96
CA PRO A 413 1.48 -5.64 -4.31
C PRO A 413 1.95 -6.64 -5.37
N THR A 414 3.09 -7.28 -5.16
CA THR A 414 3.68 -8.26 -6.10
C THR A 414 3.12 -9.67 -5.91
N ARG A 415 2.41 -9.94 -4.81
CA ARG A 415 1.83 -11.24 -4.50
C ARG A 415 0.44 -11.41 -5.10
N THR A 416 0.04 -12.66 -5.29
CA THR A 416 -1.34 -13.03 -5.62
C THR A 416 -2.29 -12.71 -4.47
N LEU A 417 -3.59 -12.62 -4.76
CA LEU A 417 -4.60 -12.34 -3.73
C LEU A 417 -4.66 -13.45 -2.67
N GLU A 418 -4.49 -14.71 -3.07
CA GLU A 418 -4.42 -15.87 -2.16
C GLU A 418 -3.24 -15.73 -1.19
N GLU A 419 -2.05 -15.41 -1.70
CA GLU A 419 -0.88 -15.17 -0.85
C GLU A 419 -1.08 -13.95 0.08
N ARG A 420 -1.77 -12.89 -0.36
CA ARG A 420 -2.07 -11.75 0.50
C ARG A 420 -3.11 -12.04 1.58
N ARG A 421 -3.98 -13.03 1.38
CA ARG A 421 -4.94 -13.53 2.38
C ARG A 421 -4.37 -14.63 3.29
N ALA A 422 -3.21 -15.19 2.95
CA ALA A 422 -2.61 -16.26 3.72
C ALA A 422 -2.28 -15.84 5.16
N PHE A 423 -2.15 -16.84 6.03
CA PHE A 423 -1.83 -16.64 7.43
C PHE A 423 -0.30 -16.53 7.60
N TYR A 424 0.15 -15.46 8.24
CA TYR A 424 1.56 -15.20 8.49
C TYR A 424 1.83 -14.97 9.98
N SER A 425 3.10 -15.05 10.35
CA SER A 425 3.53 -14.61 11.68
C SER A 425 3.24 -13.11 11.85
N PRO A 426 2.65 -12.67 12.97
CA PRO A 426 2.45 -11.25 13.26
C PRO A 426 3.78 -10.48 13.33
N LEU A 427 4.89 -11.19 13.58
CA LEU A 427 6.23 -10.59 13.60
C LEU A 427 6.71 -10.13 12.20
N LYS A 428 6.03 -10.50 11.10
CA LYS A 428 6.29 -9.92 9.78
C LYS A 428 5.96 -8.43 9.72
N ASP A 429 4.82 -8.02 10.30
CA ASP A 429 4.44 -6.61 10.37
C ASP A 429 5.38 -5.82 11.29
N VAL A 430 5.78 -6.43 12.42
CA VAL A 430 6.79 -5.86 13.33
C VAL A 430 8.12 -5.66 12.61
N ALA A 431 8.59 -6.66 11.85
CA ALA A 431 9.80 -6.56 11.06
C ALA A 431 9.72 -5.44 10.00
N GLY A 432 8.59 -5.34 9.29
CA GLY A 432 8.33 -4.25 8.33
C GLY A 432 8.45 -2.86 8.95
N MET A 433 7.87 -2.66 10.13
CA MET A 433 7.99 -1.40 10.86
C MET A 433 9.41 -1.09 11.34
N LEU A 434 10.12 -2.07 11.90
CA LEU A 434 11.51 -1.88 12.35
C LEU A 434 12.42 -1.50 11.18
N ARG A 435 12.22 -2.12 10.01
CA ARG A 435 12.90 -1.71 8.77
C ARG A 435 12.51 -0.30 8.36
N SER A 436 11.23 0.06 8.44
CA SER A 436 10.75 1.41 8.11
C SER A 436 11.40 2.51 8.96
N PHE A 437 11.67 2.27 10.25
CA PHE A 437 12.41 3.22 11.09
C PHE A 437 13.86 3.37 10.65
N ASP A 438 14.51 2.27 10.26
CA ASP A 438 15.88 2.32 9.75
C ASP A 438 15.96 3.11 8.43
N TYR A 439 14.96 2.96 7.56
CA TYR A 439 14.84 3.76 6.33
C TYR A 439 14.62 5.25 6.62
N ALA A 440 13.80 5.60 7.62
CA ALA A 440 13.58 6.99 8.01
C ALA A 440 14.86 7.63 8.57
N ALA A 441 15.61 6.91 9.41
CA ALA A 441 16.91 7.36 9.92
C ALA A 441 17.93 7.57 8.78
N ALA A 442 18.02 6.62 7.85
CA ALA A 442 18.90 6.74 6.69
C ALA A 442 18.50 7.92 5.77
N MET A 443 17.20 8.18 5.59
CA MET A 443 16.72 9.35 4.86
C MET A 443 17.10 10.66 5.57
N ALA A 444 17.00 10.72 6.90
CA ALA A 444 17.42 11.90 7.65
C ALA A 444 18.92 12.19 7.50
N MET A 445 19.76 11.16 7.45
CA MET A 445 21.20 11.30 7.15
C MET A 445 21.42 11.81 5.72
N ARG A 446 20.68 11.29 4.74
CA ARG A 446 20.79 11.67 3.32
C ARG A 446 20.13 13.01 2.98
N SER A 447 19.32 13.58 3.87
CA SER A 447 18.55 14.80 3.59
C SER A 447 19.47 16.02 3.50
N ALA A 448 20.00 16.26 2.30
CA ALA A 448 20.66 17.51 1.89
C ALA A 448 19.64 18.65 1.60
N GLN A 449 18.35 18.48 1.96
CA GLN A 449 17.36 19.56 1.85
C GLN A 449 17.54 20.63 2.93
N GLY A 450 18.28 20.35 4.00
CA GLY A 450 18.91 21.40 4.77
C GLY A 450 20.00 22.04 3.93
N ALA A 451 19.89 23.35 3.64
CA ALA A 451 20.89 24.14 2.89
C ALA A 451 22.27 24.20 3.58
N ASP A 452 22.45 23.47 4.69
CA ASP A 452 23.61 23.49 5.56
C ASP A 452 24.42 22.19 5.45
N LEU A 453 25.48 22.27 4.65
CA LEU A 453 26.47 21.21 4.40
C LEU A 453 27.67 21.31 5.35
N THR A 454 27.56 22.05 6.45
CA THR A 454 28.62 22.14 7.45
C THR A 454 28.89 20.78 8.12
N ALA A 455 30.11 20.61 8.64
CA ALA A 455 30.49 19.41 9.36
C ALA A 455 29.67 19.25 10.65
N GLU A 456 29.32 20.36 11.29
CA GLU A 456 28.46 20.43 12.46
C GLU A 456 27.04 19.92 12.15
N ALA A 457 26.44 20.37 11.03
CA ALA A 457 25.13 19.89 10.58
C ALA A 457 25.14 18.40 10.23
N GLU A 458 26.22 17.90 9.63
CA GLU A 458 26.39 16.47 9.36
C GLU A 458 26.51 15.65 10.65
N GLN A 459 27.29 16.11 11.62
CA GLN A 459 27.41 15.45 12.92
C GLN A 459 26.07 15.43 13.68
N ALA A 460 25.32 16.53 13.65
CA ALA A 460 23.98 16.60 14.23
C ALA A 460 23.01 15.61 13.56
N ARG A 461 23.00 15.53 12.21
CA ARG A 461 22.20 14.53 11.48
C ARG A 461 22.53 13.10 11.90
N GLN A 462 23.82 12.77 11.99
CA GLN A 462 24.27 11.44 12.40
C GLN A 462 23.87 11.11 13.84
N HIS A 463 24.04 12.07 14.76
CA HIS A 463 23.66 11.91 16.16
C HIS A 463 22.15 11.67 16.32
N ILE A 464 21.32 12.56 15.73
CA ILE A 464 19.86 12.48 15.81
C ILE A 464 19.32 11.22 15.13
N ALA A 465 19.84 10.85 13.96
CA ALA A 465 19.43 9.61 13.29
C ALA A 465 19.75 8.37 14.13
N GLY A 466 20.92 8.34 14.80
CA GLY A 466 21.30 7.26 15.71
C GLY A 466 20.39 7.16 16.94
N LEU A 467 20.11 8.29 17.59
CA LEU A 467 19.20 8.36 18.75
C LEU A 467 17.78 7.93 18.37
N TYR A 468 17.22 8.51 17.32
CA TYR A 468 15.89 8.17 16.82
C TYR A 468 15.78 6.67 16.53
N ARG A 469 16.74 6.11 15.81
CA ARG A 469 16.74 4.70 15.44
C ARG A 469 16.68 3.80 16.67
N GLY A 470 17.49 4.07 17.69
CA GLY A 470 17.49 3.29 18.93
C GLY A 470 16.18 3.46 19.73
N GLN A 471 15.77 4.70 19.96
CA GLN A 471 14.60 5.05 20.76
C GLN A 471 13.29 4.55 20.14
N ALA A 472 13.06 4.83 18.85
CA ALA A 472 11.84 4.41 18.15
C ALA A 472 11.69 2.88 18.14
N ARG A 473 12.76 2.14 17.84
CA ARG A 473 12.74 0.67 17.85
C ARG A 473 12.47 0.10 19.25
N SER A 474 13.06 0.70 20.28
CA SER A 474 12.85 0.26 21.67
C SER A 474 11.41 0.52 22.10
N ALA A 475 10.94 1.76 21.97
CA ALA A 475 9.59 2.17 22.35
C ALA A 475 8.51 1.38 21.61
N PHE A 476 8.66 1.20 20.30
CA PHE A 476 7.74 0.40 19.49
C PHE A 476 7.69 -1.06 19.94
N ASN A 477 8.84 -1.72 20.07
CA ASN A 477 8.87 -3.15 20.42
C ASN A 477 8.35 -3.41 21.84
N GLU A 478 8.70 -2.54 22.80
CA GLU A 478 8.21 -2.66 24.18
C GLU A 478 6.69 -2.51 24.24
N ALA A 479 6.15 -1.46 23.62
CA ALA A 479 4.71 -1.22 23.59
C ALA A 479 3.95 -2.32 22.82
N TYR A 480 4.51 -2.81 21.70
CA TYR A 480 3.95 -3.92 20.95
C TYR A 480 3.86 -5.20 21.80
N ARG A 481 4.95 -5.57 22.47
CA ARG A 481 4.97 -6.78 23.33
C ARG A 481 3.94 -6.72 24.45
N LEU A 482 3.77 -5.55 25.06
CA LEU A 482 2.77 -5.35 26.10
C LEU A 482 1.34 -5.47 25.55
N ALA A 483 1.06 -4.84 24.41
CA ALA A 483 -0.26 -4.88 23.79
C ALA A 483 -0.62 -6.25 23.19
N ALA A 484 0.37 -6.96 22.67
CA ALA A 484 0.22 -8.28 22.06
C ALA A 484 0.38 -9.45 23.06
N ALA A 485 0.47 -9.15 24.36
CA ALA A 485 0.73 -10.16 25.39
C ALA A 485 -0.36 -11.26 25.48
N GLU A 486 -1.57 -10.96 25.02
CA GLU A 486 -2.70 -11.90 24.99
C GLU A 486 -2.66 -12.85 23.77
N LEU A 487 -1.73 -12.65 22.83
CA LEU A 487 -1.58 -13.58 21.72
C LEU A 487 -1.11 -14.96 22.24
N PRO A 488 -1.74 -16.05 21.79
CA PRO A 488 -1.56 -17.40 22.35
C PRO A 488 -0.30 -18.09 21.81
N HIS A 489 0.84 -17.42 21.87
CA HIS A 489 2.13 -18.04 21.53
C HIS A 489 2.51 -19.10 22.58
N ALA A 490 3.03 -20.23 22.11
CA ALA A 490 3.50 -21.35 22.91
C ALA A 490 4.95 -21.72 22.55
N TRP A 491 5.84 -20.72 22.53
CA TRP A 491 7.22 -20.87 22.06
C TRP A 491 7.93 -22.06 22.73
N HIS A 492 8.50 -22.94 21.90
CA HIS A 492 9.24 -24.11 22.40
C HIS A 492 10.62 -23.72 22.95
N ASP A 493 11.25 -22.71 22.35
CA ASP A 493 12.52 -22.12 22.80
C ASP A 493 12.24 -20.89 23.68
N ARG A 494 13.03 -20.72 24.75
CA ARG A 494 12.92 -19.55 25.65
C ARG A 494 13.12 -18.22 24.94
N GLU A 495 13.94 -18.20 23.89
CA GLU A 495 14.18 -17.04 23.04
C GLU A 495 13.42 -17.15 21.70
N GLY A 496 12.37 -17.97 21.63
CA GLY A 496 11.67 -18.25 20.37
C GLY A 496 11.07 -17.01 19.70
N GLU A 497 10.51 -16.09 20.49
CA GLU A 497 10.03 -14.78 19.98
C GLU A 497 11.17 -13.95 19.38
N VAL A 498 12.33 -13.90 20.05
CA VAL A 498 13.51 -13.17 19.59
C VAL A 498 14.05 -13.80 18.30
N ALA A 499 14.09 -15.13 18.24
CA ALA A 499 14.50 -15.87 17.06
C ALA A 499 13.56 -15.62 15.88
N ALA A 500 12.25 -15.66 16.12
CA ALA A 500 11.22 -15.38 15.12
C ALA A 500 11.32 -13.95 14.59
N LEU A 501 11.47 -12.94 15.46
CA LEU A 501 11.60 -11.55 15.03
C LEU A 501 12.88 -11.34 14.21
N ALA A 502 14.00 -11.95 14.62
CA ALA A 502 15.25 -11.88 13.86
C ALA A 502 15.12 -12.56 12.48
N LEU A 503 14.44 -13.70 12.40
CA LEU A 503 14.17 -14.42 11.16
C LEU A 503 13.39 -13.55 10.16
N PHE A 504 12.28 -12.95 10.60
CA PHE A 504 11.44 -12.13 9.73
C PHE A 504 12.07 -10.78 9.40
N CYS A 505 12.92 -10.22 10.27
CA CYS A 505 13.76 -9.06 9.93
C CYS A 505 14.76 -9.39 8.81
N ILE A 506 15.35 -10.58 8.82
CA ILE A 506 16.25 -11.02 7.74
C ILE A 506 15.50 -11.24 6.43
N GLU A 507 14.33 -11.90 6.49
CA GLU A 507 13.46 -12.07 5.31
C GLU A 507 13.14 -10.69 4.70
N LYS A 508 12.70 -9.73 5.51
CA LYS A 508 12.37 -8.40 5.01
C LYS A 508 13.59 -7.67 4.42
N ALA A 509 14.76 -7.75 5.06
CA ALA A 509 15.98 -7.15 4.53
C ALA A 509 16.40 -7.77 3.18
N ALA A 510 16.28 -9.10 3.05
CA ALA A 510 16.58 -9.79 1.79
C ALA A 510 15.59 -9.38 0.68
N TYR A 511 14.31 -9.32 0.99
CA TYR A 511 13.28 -8.79 0.07
C TYR A 511 13.61 -7.36 -0.38
N GLU A 512 13.96 -6.46 0.55
CA GLU A 512 14.33 -5.08 0.25
C GLU A 512 15.55 -4.99 -0.67
N ILE A 513 16.60 -5.78 -0.43
CA ILE A 513 17.78 -5.86 -1.31
C ILE A 513 17.37 -6.21 -2.74
N LEU A 514 16.54 -7.24 -2.91
CA LEU A 514 16.08 -7.68 -4.24
C LEU A 514 15.22 -6.62 -4.93
N TYR A 515 14.36 -5.95 -4.17
CA TYR A 515 13.51 -4.88 -4.67
C TYR A 515 14.32 -3.64 -5.08
N GLU A 516 15.17 -3.12 -4.20
CA GLU A 516 15.94 -1.90 -4.46
C GLU A 516 16.96 -2.12 -5.56
N ALA A 517 17.60 -3.29 -5.64
CA ALA A 517 18.51 -3.61 -6.74
C ALA A 517 17.82 -3.58 -8.12
N ARG A 518 16.52 -3.89 -8.18
CA ARG A 518 15.74 -3.89 -9.42
C ARG A 518 15.19 -2.51 -9.77
N TYR A 519 14.72 -1.75 -8.79
CA TYR A 519 13.92 -0.54 -9.03
C TYR A 519 14.60 0.76 -8.58
N ARG A 520 15.49 0.75 -7.58
CA ARG A 520 16.16 1.94 -7.05
C ARG A 520 17.59 1.62 -6.56
N PRO A 521 18.55 1.33 -7.45
CA PRO A 521 19.90 0.91 -7.04
C PRO A 521 20.62 1.85 -6.07
N ASP A 522 20.34 3.16 -6.13
CA ASP A 522 20.91 4.17 -5.22
C ASP A 522 20.50 3.98 -3.73
N TRP A 523 19.45 3.20 -3.48
CA TRP A 523 18.94 2.89 -2.13
C TRP A 523 19.48 1.57 -1.57
N LEU A 524 20.23 0.80 -2.36
CA LEU A 524 20.70 -0.55 -2.00
C LEU A 524 21.56 -0.57 -0.72
N GLU A 525 22.27 0.51 -0.42
CA GLU A 525 23.10 0.65 0.78
C GLU A 525 22.30 0.43 2.08
N VAL A 526 21.06 0.94 2.15
CA VAL A 526 20.25 0.91 3.38
C VAL A 526 19.88 -0.52 3.81
N PRO A 527 19.29 -1.37 2.95
CA PRO A 527 18.95 -2.74 3.33
C PRO A 527 20.20 -3.65 3.42
N VAL A 528 21.30 -3.34 2.71
CA VAL A 528 22.60 -4.03 2.91
C VAL A 528 23.16 -3.78 4.30
N GLN A 529 23.18 -2.53 4.75
CA GLN A 529 23.57 -2.18 6.13
C GLN A 529 22.69 -2.90 7.15
N GLY A 530 21.37 -2.93 6.92
CA GLY A 530 20.43 -3.65 7.78
C GLY A 530 20.75 -5.15 7.88
N LEU A 531 21.03 -5.80 6.75
CA LEU A 531 21.42 -7.23 6.73
C LEU A 531 22.74 -7.47 7.47
N ILE A 532 23.70 -6.56 7.38
CA ILE A 532 24.99 -6.66 8.08
C ILE A 532 24.83 -6.56 9.58
N GLU A 533 24.05 -5.61 10.06
CA GLU A 533 23.83 -5.44 11.49
C GLU A 533 23.09 -6.63 12.10
N LEU A 534 22.06 -7.14 11.40
CA LEU A 534 21.38 -8.38 11.77
C LEU A 534 22.36 -9.56 11.79
N SER A 535 23.20 -9.70 10.76
CA SER A 535 24.21 -10.76 10.68
C SER A 535 25.27 -10.64 11.78
N ASN A 536 25.73 -9.44 12.10
CA ASN A 536 26.68 -9.18 13.19
C ASN A 536 26.09 -9.56 14.55
N TYR A 537 24.84 -9.19 14.80
CA TYR A 537 24.13 -9.57 16.03
C TYR A 537 24.03 -11.10 16.16
N LEU A 538 23.66 -11.80 15.09
CA LEU A 538 23.51 -13.25 15.10
C LEU A 538 24.83 -14.01 15.25
N LEU A 539 25.88 -13.56 14.57
CA LEU A 539 27.19 -14.21 14.63
C LEU A 539 27.96 -13.85 15.91
N GLY A 540 27.70 -12.68 16.50
CA GLY A 540 28.30 -12.24 17.75
C GLY A 540 27.66 -12.85 19.01
N SER A 541 26.38 -13.25 18.93
CA SER A 541 25.63 -13.81 20.06
C SER A 541 26.04 -15.25 20.45
N GLY A 542 26.87 -15.92 19.63
CA GLY A 542 27.40 -17.27 19.93
C GLY A 542 28.57 -17.32 20.94
N LYS A 543 28.86 -16.23 21.66
CA LYS A 543 29.96 -16.13 22.64
C LYS A 543 29.53 -15.75 24.06
N ARG A 544 28.27 -15.96 24.45
CA ARG A 544 27.85 -15.78 25.85
C ARG A 544 27.38 -17.07 26.47
#